data_AF-A0A969YW69-F1
#
_entry.id   AF-A0A969YW69-F1
#
_cell.length_a   1.000
_cell.length_b   1.000
_cell.length_c   1.000
_cell.angle_alpha   90.00
_cell.angle_beta   90.00
_cell.angle_gamma   90.00
#
_symmetry.space_group_name_H-M   'P 1'
#
loop_
_entity.id
_entity.type
_entity.pdbx_description
1 polymer ?
#
loop_
_entity_poly.entity_id
_entity_poly.type
_entity_poly.pdbx_seq_one_letter_code
_entity_poly.pdbx_strand_id
1 'polypeptide(L)'
;MMTVAFLKAAIIAGTPLLFATLGEILTEKAGNLNLGVEGMMLMGAVIGFQMGYSTNSPILAMVFAALAGAIGALIFAFLTVSLRANQVVSGLALTIFGTGFASFAGQSLVGLKMTDAFNASFKTIKIPGLGDIPFLGEIFFNQDIFVYLGYITAIILGIYLYKTSKGLNLRAVGENPAAADAASVRITRYKYIHILLGGALCGLGGAYLSLVYVPVWQENITAGRGWIAVALVIFSAWNPYKALFGAYLFGGLDIIGFRLQGTGIVISQYVFDMMPYLVTIVILVIVSMKKDIRNAPPKALGEPYFREER
;
A
#
# COMPACT_ATOMS: atom_id res chain seq x y z
N MET A 1 -10.87 20.50 18.83
CA MET A 1 -9.90 19.51 19.35
C MET A 1 -10.23 18.08 18.94
N MET A 2 -11.43 17.53 19.21
CA MET A 2 -11.77 16.14 18.83
C MET A 2 -11.72 15.85 17.31
N THR A 3 -12.18 16.78 16.47
CA THR A 3 -12.18 16.62 15.00
C THR A 3 -10.77 16.63 14.40
N VAL A 4 -9.89 17.50 14.90
CA VAL A 4 -8.48 17.56 14.47
C VAL A 4 -7.75 16.27 14.84
N ALA A 5 -7.92 15.80 16.07
CA ALA A 5 -7.32 14.55 16.54
C ALA A 5 -7.84 13.32 15.77
N PHE A 6 -9.12 13.33 15.36
CA PHE A 6 -9.68 12.29 14.51
C PHE A 6 -9.05 12.31 13.11
N LEU A 7 -9.02 13.46 12.45
CA LEU A 7 -8.44 13.59 11.10
C LEU A 7 -6.94 13.29 11.08
N LYS A 8 -6.21 13.69 12.11
CA LYS A 8 -4.80 13.31 12.29
C LYS A 8 -4.65 11.79 12.39
N ALA A 9 -5.47 11.14 13.21
CA ALA A 9 -5.43 9.69 13.36
C ALA A 9 -5.83 8.95 12.06
N ALA A 10 -6.81 9.47 11.32
CA ALA A 10 -7.22 8.95 10.02
C ALA A 10 -6.06 8.90 9.02
N ILE A 11 -5.19 9.92 9.03
CA ILE A 11 -3.99 9.96 8.18
C ILE A 11 -3.00 8.87 8.59
N ILE A 12 -2.78 8.69 9.89
CA ILE A 12 -1.88 7.66 10.43
C ILE A 12 -2.40 6.27 10.01
N ALA A 13 -3.66 5.92 10.28
CA ALA A 13 -4.21 4.62 9.88
C ALA A 13 -4.31 4.43 8.36
N GLY A 14 -4.46 5.51 7.59
CA GLY A 14 -4.52 5.46 6.13
C GLY A 14 -3.14 5.34 5.45
N THR A 15 -2.07 5.75 6.10
CA THR A 15 -0.71 5.70 5.54
C THR A 15 -0.24 4.30 5.10
N PRO A 16 -0.43 3.20 5.86
CA PRO A 16 -0.06 1.87 5.40
C PRO A 16 -0.89 1.44 4.18
N LEU A 17 -2.18 1.81 4.14
CA LEU A 17 -3.06 1.59 2.98
C LEU A 17 -2.57 2.37 1.76
N LEU A 18 -2.11 3.61 1.95
CA LEU A 18 -1.58 4.44 0.86
C LEU A 18 -0.37 3.77 0.21
N PHE A 19 0.63 3.36 0.99
CA PHE A 19 1.82 2.71 0.46
C PHE A 19 1.49 1.44 -0.32
N ALA A 20 0.66 0.57 0.25
CA ALA A 20 0.20 -0.64 -0.41
C ALA A 20 -0.58 -0.35 -1.70
N THR A 21 -1.49 0.63 -1.67
CA THR A 21 -2.28 1.03 -2.85
C THR A 21 -1.39 1.63 -3.94
N LEU A 22 -0.44 2.50 -3.59
CA LEU A 22 0.51 3.07 -4.56
C LEU A 22 1.40 2.00 -5.19
N GLY A 23 1.84 1.02 -4.39
CA GLY A 23 2.59 -0.13 -4.87
C GLY A 23 1.78 -0.98 -5.84
N GLU A 24 0.53 -1.24 -5.52
CA GLU A 24 -0.35 -2.02 -6.38
C GLU A 24 -0.77 -1.26 -7.65
N ILE A 25 -0.96 0.07 -7.59
CA ILE A 25 -1.14 0.91 -8.78
C ILE A 25 0.01 0.71 -9.77
N LEU A 26 1.26 0.67 -9.30
CA LEU A 26 2.42 0.45 -10.18
C LEU A 26 2.39 -0.94 -10.84
N THR A 27 2.11 -1.97 -10.04
CA THR A 27 2.02 -3.36 -10.50
C THR A 27 0.90 -3.52 -11.54
N GLU A 28 -0.29 -3.02 -11.23
CA GLU A 28 -1.44 -3.12 -12.12
C GLU A 28 -1.28 -2.27 -13.38
N LYS A 29 -0.68 -1.06 -13.29
CA LYS A 29 -0.33 -0.26 -14.47
C LYS A 29 0.68 -0.95 -15.38
N ALA A 30 1.45 -1.93 -14.89
CA ALA A 30 2.30 -2.79 -15.70
C ALA A 30 1.54 -3.96 -16.37
N GLY A 31 0.24 -4.11 -16.12
CA GLY A 31 -0.60 -5.20 -16.61
C GLY A 31 -0.45 -6.48 -15.80
N ASN A 32 -0.19 -6.37 -14.50
CA ASN A 32 -0.14 -7.51 -13.58
C ASN A 32 -1.03 -7.27 -12.36
N LEU A 33 -2.06 -8.08 -12.18
CA LEU A 33 -2.97 -8.05 -11.04
C LEU A 33 -2.35 -8.85 -9.88
N ASN A 34 -2.01 -8.21 -8.78
CA ASN A 34 -1.31 -8.87 -7.68
C ASN A 34 -2.15 -8.92 -6.40
N LEU A 35 -2.78 -10.07 -6.16
CA LEU A 35 -3.50 -10.34 -4.90
C LEU A 35 -2.57 -10.76 -3.75
N GLY A 36 -1.25 -10.60 -3.93
CA GLY A 36 -0.18 -10.90 -2.97
C GLY A 36 0.18 -9.74 -2.03
N VAL A 37 -0.53 -8.61 -2.10
CA VAL A 37 -0.23 -7.39 -1.33
C VAL A 37 -0.18 -7.64 0.17
N GLU A 38 -1.16 -8.39 0.72
CA GLU A 38 -1.21 -8.76 2.14
C GLU A 38 0.07 -9.51 2.56
N GLY A 39 0.49 -10.49 1.76
CA GLY A 39 1.72 -11.25 2.01
C GLY A 39 2.98 -10.37 1.98
N MET A 40 3.10 -9.48 1.00
CA MET A 40 4.25 -8.57 0.89
C MET A 40 4.30 -7.55 2.03
N MET A 41 3.14 -7.06 2.48
CA MET A 41 3.04 -6.22 3.67
C MET A 41 3.51 -6.98 4.91
N LEU A 42 3.05 -8.21 5.13
CA LEU A 42 3.47 -9.03 6.27
C LEU A 42 4.97 -9.33 6.26
N MET A 43 5.54 -9.66 5.10
CA MET A 43 6.98 -9.84 4.92
C MET A 43 7.77 -8.57 5.25
N GLY A 44 7.30 -7.40 4.80
CA GLY A 44 7.90 -6.11 5.15
C GLY A 44 7.77 -5.77 6.62
N ALA A 45 6.62 -6.08 7.23
CA ALA A 45 6.33 -5.81 8.63
C ALA A 45 7.27 -6.58 9.57
N VAL A 46 7.45 -7.89 9.33
CA VAL A 46 8.30 -8.74 10.19
C VAL A 46 9.78 -8.39 10.07
N ILE A 47 10.27 -8.20 8.84
CA ILE A 47 11.68 -7.89 8.59
C ILE A 47 12.00 -6.47 9.05
N GLY A 48 11.09 -5.51 8.80
CA GLY A 48 11.22 -4.15 9.31
C GLY A 48 11.28 -4.13 10.83
N PHE A 49 10.38 -4.85 11.50
CA PHE A 49 10.37 -4.96 12.96
C PHE A 49 11.65 -5.59 13.50
N GLN A 50 12.07 -6.73 12.95
CA GLN A 50 13.31 -7.41 13.36
C GLN A 50 14.53 -6.49 13.25
N MET A 51 14.66 -5.78 12.12
CA MET A 51 15.79 -4.87 11.89
C MET A 51 15.71 -3.65 12.79
N GLY A 52 14.52 -3.09 13.01
CA GLY A 52 14.32 -1.98 13.93
C GLY A 52 14.68 -2.36 15.37
N TYR A 53 14.22 -3.53 15.82
CA TYR A 53 14.46 -4.03 17.17
C TYR A 53 15.93 -4.35 17.44
N SER A 54 16.60 -5.02 16.50
CA SER A 54 18.01 -5.46 16.67
C SER A 54 19.03 -4.35 16.47
N THR A 55 18.80 -3.43 15.52
CA THR A 55 19.78 -2.39 15.15
C THR A 55 19.47 -1.02 15.74
N ASN A 56 18.25 -0.81 16.24
CA ASN A 56 17.76 0.48 16.69
C ASN A 56 17.84 1.58 15.60
N SER A 57 17.93 1.20 14.32
CA SER A 57 18.09 2.11 13.18
C SER A 57 16.81 2.18 12.32
N PRO A 58 16.12 3.34 12.30
CA PRO A 58 14.93 3.57 11.48
C PRO A 58 15.17 3.33 9.99
N ILE A 59 16.31 3.80 9.49
CA ILE A 59 16.65 3.72 8.06
C ILE A 59 16.87 2.27 7.65
N LEU A 60 17.60 1.49 8.46
CA LEU A 60 17.79 0.06 8.18
C LEU A 60 16.46 -0.69 8.23
N ALA A 61 15.61 -0.41 9.23
CA ALA A 61 14.29 -1.01 9.32
C ALA A 61 13.46 -0.76 8.04
N MET A 62 13.44 0.48 7.55
CA MET A 62 12.73 0.85 6.32
C MET A 62 13.31 0.21 5.06
N VAL A 63 14.63 0.24 4.89
CA VAL A 63 15.30 -0.34 3.72
C VAL A 63 15.08 -1.84 3.66
N PHE A 64 15.26 -2.55 4.76
CA PHE A 64 15.08 -4.01 4.78
C PHE A 64 13.61 -4.41 4.67
N ALA A 65 12.67 -3.61 5.19
CA ALA A 65 11.25 -3.82 4.93
C ALA A 65 10.87 -3.68 3.45
N ALA A 66 11.38 -2.62 2.79
CA ALA A 66 11.19 -2.42 1.36
C ALA A 66 11.81 -3.57 0.55
N LEU A 67 13.01 -4.03 0.92
CA LEU A 67 13.65 -5.17 0.28
C LEU A 67 12.86 -6.47 0.48
N ALA A 68 12.32 -6.72 1.67
CA ALA A 68 11.49 -7.90 1.93
C ALA A 68 10.21 -7.91 1.06
N GLY A 69 9.54 -6.77 0.96
CA GLY A 69 8.40 -6.60 0.06
C GLY A 69 8.78 -6.78 -1.42
N ALA A 70 9.94 -6.23 -1.84
CA ALA A 70 10.46 -6.41 -3.20
C ALA A 70 10.85 -7.86 -3.51
N ILE A 71 11.37 -8.61 -2.53
CA ILE A 71 11.65 -10.05 -2.66
C ILE A 71 10.35 -10.84 -2.83
N GLY A 72 9.31 -10.52 -2.05
CA GLY A 72 7.97 -11.09 -2.25
C GLY A 72 7.44 -10.81 -3.66
N ALA A 73 7.54 -9.56 -4.10
CA ALA A 73 7.18 -9.17 -5.47
C ALA A 73 8.04 -9.84 -6.55
N LEU A 74 9.31 -10.14 -6.27
CA LEU A 74 10.17 -10.87 -7.20
C LEU A 74 9.68 -12.31 -7.41
N ILE A 75 9.22 -12.99 -6.36
CA ILE A 75 8.58 -14.31 -6.48
C ILE A 75 7.37 -14.20 -7.40
N PHE A 76 6.49 -13.24 -7.16
CA PHE A 76 5.31 -13.02 -8.00
C PHE A 76 5.66 -12.65 -9.45
N ALA A 77 6.62 -11.75 -9.66
CA ALA A 77 7.09 -11.36 -10.99
C ALA A 77 7.69 -12.56 -11.74
N PHE A 78 8.45 -13.41 -11.06
CA PHE A 78 9.01 -14.61 -11.66
C PHE A 78 7.93 -15.58 -12.13
N LEU A 79 6.97 -15.88 -11.26
CA LEU A 79 5.85 -16.77 -11.60
C LEU A 79 4.99 -16.19 -12.75
N THR A 80 4.64 -14.92 -12.69
CA THR A 80 3.66 -14.33 -13.62
C THR A 80 4.25 -13.78 -14.89
N VAL A 81 5.48 -13.25 -14.85
CA VAL A 81 6.14 -12.63 -16.02
C VAL A 81 7.03 -13.64 -16.74
N SER A 82 7.84 -14.42 -16.02
CA SER A 82 8.73 -15.42 -16.65
C SER A 82 8.03 -16.75 -16.91
N LEU A 83 7.33 -17.29 -15.91
CA LEU A 83 6.64 -18.58 -16.08
C LEU A 83 5.22 -18.45 -16.63
N ARG A 84 4.72 -17.21 -16.77
CA ARG A 84 3.37 -16.92 -17.31
C ARG A 84 2.26 -17.63 -16.54
N ALA A 85 2.48 -17.89 -15.25
CA ALA A 85 1.48 -18.46 -14.37
C ALA A 85 0.31 -17.49 -14.20
N ASN A 86 -0.87 -18.04 -13.87
CA ASN A 86 -2.06 -17.25 -13.60
C ASN A 86 -1.79 -16.25 -12.45
N GLN A 87 -2.07 -14.97 -12.70
CA GLN A 87 -1.72 -13.88 -11.78
C GLN A 87 -2.54 -13.93 -10.49
N VAL A 88 -3.84 -14.26 -10.59
CA VAL A 88 -4.74 -14.39 -9.43
C VAL A 88 -4.25 -15.51 -8.51
N VAL A 89 -4.00 -16.70 -9.06
CA VAL A 89 -3.53 -17.85 -8.29
C VAL A 89 -2.15 -17.58 -7.68
N SER A 90 -1.23 -17.00 -8.47
CA SER A 90 0.11 -16.65 -7.99
C SER A 90 0.07 -15.62 -6.86
N GLY A 91 -0.80 -14.61 -6.97
CA GLY A 91 -1.00 -13.58 -5.94
C GLY A 91 -1.59 -14.17 -4.65
N LEU A 92 -2.64 -14.99 -4.77
CA LEU A 92 -3.24 -15.69 -3.62
C LEU A 92 -2.23 -16.59 -2.91
N ALA A 93 -1.44 -17.36 -3.67
CA ALA A 93 -0.37 -18.18 -3.13
C ALA A 93 0.70 -17.34 -2.43
N LEU A 94 1.07 -16.18 -2.97
CA LEU A 94 2.01 -15.25 -2.34
C LEU A 94 1.46 -14.70 -1.02
N THR A 95 0.15 -14.42 -0.92
CA THR A 95 -0.46 -13.99 0.34
C THR A 95 -0.36 -15.08 1.41
N ILE A 96 -0.65 -16.34 1.06
CA ILE A 96 -0.50 -17.47 1.99
C ILE A 96 0.97 -17.64 2.40
N PHE A 97 1.89 -17.60 1.43
CA PHE A 97 3.33 -17.69 1.68
C PHE A 97 3.82 -16.58 2.60
N GLY A 98 3.49 -15.32 2.32
CA GLY A 98 3.91 -14.17 3.12
C GLY A 98 3.35 -14.22 4.54
N THR A 99 2.13 -14.74 4.71
CA THR A 99 1.54 -14.98 6.03
C THR A 99 2.34 -16.02 6.81
N GLY A 100 2.59 -17.19 6.22
CA GLY A 100 3.38 -18.25 6.86
C GLY A 100 4.82 -17.83 7.14
N PHE A 101 5.46 -17.11 6.21
CA PHE A 101 6.79 -16.55 6.38
C PHE A 101 6.84 -15.57 7.56
N ALA A 102 5.88 -14.65 7.66
CA ALA A 102 5.85 -13.67 8.73
C ALA A 102 5.60 -14.31 10.09
N SER A 103 4.72 -15.32 10.18
CA SER A 103 4.52 -16.09 11.42
C SER A 103 5.78 -16.85 11.81
N PHE A 104 6.44 -17.52 10.87
CA PHE A 104 7.68 -18.27 11.16
C PHE A 104 8.84 -17.35 11.57
N ALA A 105 9.12 -16.31 10.77
CA ALA A 105 10.22 -15.38 11.03
C ALA A 105 9.97 -14.51 12.26
N GLY A 106 8.70 -14.22 12.57
CA GLY A 106 8.28 -13.37 13.68
C GLY A 106 8.01 -14.13 14.98
N GLN A 107 8.13 -15.46 15.00
CA GLN A 107 7.75 -16.28 16.15
C GLN A 107 8.48 -15.88 17.45
N SER A 108 9.78 -15.61 17.36
CA SER A 108 10.59 -15.17 18.51
C SER A 108 10.37 -13.71 18.90
N LEU A 109 9.62 -12.96 18.08
CA LEU A 109 9.37 -11.53 18.27
C LEU A 109 8.01 -11.24 18.89
N VAL A 110 7.14 -12.25 19.00
CA VAL A 110 5.76 -12.08 19.47
C VAL A 110 5.74 -11.44 20.85
N GLY A 111 5.05 -10.31 20.97
CA GLY A 111 4.91 -9.55 22.22
C GLY A 111 6.10 -8.63 22.53
N LEU A 112 7.19 -8.67 21.75
CA LEU A 112 8.27 -7.69 21.88
C LEU A 112 7.77 -6.31 21.47
N LYS A 113 8.20 -5.31 22.22
CA LYS A 113 7.90 -3.90 21.97
C LYS A 113 9.14 -3.21 21.45
N MET A 114 8.94 -2.28 20.53
CA MET A 114 10.01 -1.46 20.00
C MET A 114 10.55 -0.52 21.09
N THR A 115 11.87 -0.31 21.11
CA THR A 115 12.50 0.50 22.17
C THR A 115 12.04 1.96 22.11
N ASP A 116 12.04 2.64 23.26
CA ASP A 116 11.68 4.07 23.31
C ASP A 116 12.64 4.94 22.47
N ALA A 117 13.90 4.55 22.39
CA ALA A 117 14.91 5.21 21.55
C ALA A 117 14.57 5.09 20.06
N PHE A 118 14.11 3.92 19.62
CA PHE A 118 13.63 3.73 18.25
C PHE A 118 12.38 4.58 17.97
N ASN A 119 11.38 4.49 18.86
CA ASN A 119 10.11 5.22 18.72
C ASN A 119 10.34 6.74 18.70
N ALA A 120 11.36 7.23 19.41
CA ALA A 120 11.73 8.64 19.39
C ALA A 120 12.14 9.14 17.99
N SER A 121 12.62 8.24 17.13
CA SER A 121 13.00 8.57 15.74
C SER A 121 11.80 8.76 14.81
N PHE A 122 10.63 8.22 15.17
CA PHE A 122 9.37 8.37 14.43
C PHE A 122 8.43 9.40 15.06
N LYS A 123 8.95 10.27 15.94
CA LYS A 123 8.17 11.38 16.51
C LYS A 123 7.61 12.27 15.42
N THR A 124 6.48 12.90 15.73
CA THR A 124 5.87 13.92 14.88
C THR A 124 6.88 15.03 14.55
N ILE A 125 7.13 15.23 13.26
CA ILE A 125 7.96 16.31 12.74
C ILE A 125 7.03 17.42 12.27
N LYS A 126 7.19 18.61 12.84
CA LYS A 126 6.48 19.83 12.41
C LYS A 126 7.20 20.47 11.25
N ILE A 127 6.52 20.65 10.12
CA ILE A 127 7.09 21.40 8.99
C ILE A 127 7.03 22.90 9.32
N PRO A 128 8.15 23.65 9.33
CA PRO A 128 8.15 25.08 9.61
C PRO A 128 7.22 25.86 8.65
N GLY A 129 6.39 26.76 9.18
CA GLY A 129 5.43 27.55 8.39
C GLY A 129 4.13 26.82 8.09
N LEU A 130 4.19 25.66 7.43
CA LEU A 130 2.98 24.87 7.08
C LEU A 130 2.34 24.20 8.30
N GLY A 131 3.15 23.79 9.27
CA GLY A 131 2.71 23.20 10.54
C GLY A 131 2.12 24.21 11.53
N ASP A 132 2.27 25.51 11.27
CA ASP A 132 1.73 26.60 12.09
C ASP A 132 0.31 27.00 11.67
N ILE A 133 -0.18 26.50 10.52
CA ILE A 133 -1.52 26.80 10.03
C ILE A 133 -2.54 26.17 11.00
N PRO A 134 -3.47 26.96 11.59
CA PRO A 134 -4.50 26.41 12.47
C PRO A 134 -5.32 25.34 11.74
N PHE A 135 -5.64 24.24 12.43
CA PHE A 135 -6.36 23.07 11.89
C PHE A 135 -5.58 22.27 10.84
N LEU A 136 -5.16 22.87 9.71
CA LEU A 136 -4.48 22.18 8.62
C LEU A 136 -3.05 21.73 8.96
N GLY A 137 -2.31 22.55 9.71
CA GLY A 137 -0.95 22.25 10.17
C GLY A 137 -0.93 21.00 11.04
N GLU A 138 -1.85 20.90 11.98
CA GLU A 138 -1.96 19.76 12.89
C GLU A 138 -2.41 18.47 12.19
N ILE A 139 -3.28 18.59 11.18
CA ILE A 139 -3.79 17.44 10.43
C ILE A 139 -2.75 16.93 9.45
N PHE A 140 -2.17 17.77 8.59
CA PHE A 140 -1.36 17.31 7.46
C PHE A 140 0.15 17.51 7.65
N PHE A 141 0.57 18.51 8.42
CA PHE A 141 1.96 18.99 8.48
C PHE A 141 2.63 18.84 9.86
N ASN A 142 1.99 18.09 10.76
CA ASN A 142 2.49 17.61 12.04
C ASN A 142 2.35 16.10 12.10
N GLN A 143 3.08 15.40 11.23
CA GLN A 143 3.04 13.96 11.02
C GLN A 143 4.43 13.31 11.12
N ASP A 144 4.47 11.99 11.13
CA ASP A 144 5.71 11.22 11.11
C ASP A 144 6.34 11.12 9.71
N ILE A 145 7.58 10.62 9.64
CA ILE A 145 8.36 10.55 8.40
C ILE A 145 7.72 9.66 7.32
N PHE A 146 7.01 8.59 7.69
CA PHE A 146 6.36 7.70 6.72
C PHE A 146 5.17 8.39 6.06
N VAL A 147 4.39 9.19 6.82
CA VAL A 147 3.28 9.96 6.24
C VAL A 147 3.81 10.91 5.16
N TYR A 148 4.89 11.65 5.45
CA TYR A 148 5.50 12.54 4.47
C TYR A 148 6.08 11.79 3.27
N LEU A 149 6.72 10.65 3.49
CA LEU A 149 7.17 9.78 2.41
C LEU A 149 6.00 9.27 1.57
N GLY A 150 4.84 8.99 2.17
CA GLY A 150 3.62 8.61 1.48
C GLY A 150 3.13 9.72 0.55
N TYR A 151 3.04 10.96 1.05
CA TYR A 151 2.67 12.13 0.24
C TYR A 151 3.62 12.33 -0.95
N ILE A 152 4.93 12.32 -0.66
CA ILE A 152 5.98 12.53 -1.66
C ILE A 152 5.90 11.41 -2.71
N THR A 153 5.75 10.15 -2.28
CA THR A 153 5.65 9.00 -3.19
C THR A 153 4.41 9.13 -4.08
N ALA A 154 3.25 9.48 -3.53
CA ALA A 154 2.03 9.68 -4.33
C ALA A 154 2.22 10.77 -5.40
N ILE A 155 2.82 11.91 -5.04
CA ILE A 155 3.09 13.01 -5.97
C ILE A 155 4.10 12.58 -7.05
N ILE A 156 5.22 11.97 -6.65
CA ILE A 156 6.25 11.49 -7.58
C ILE A 156 5.67 10.47 -8.55
N LEU A 157 4.87 9.51 -8.07
CA LEU A 157 4.23 8.51 -8.92
C LEU A 157 3.23 9.15 -9.88
N GLY A 158 2.46 10.14 -9.42
CA GLY A 158 1.56 10.90 -10.29
C GLY A 158 2.32 11.63 -11.40
N ILE A 159 3.43 12.31 -11.08
CA ILE A 159 4.29 12.96 -12.07
C ILE A 159 4.91 11.91 -13.01
N TYR A 160 5.44 10.82 -12.47
CA TYR A 160 6.04 9.75 -13.24
C TYR A 160 5.06 9.19 -14.27
N LEU A 161 3.86 8.77 -13.85
CA LEU A 161 2.87 8.12 -14.70
C LEU A 161 2.31 9.05 -15.79
N TYR A 162 2.06 10.32 -15.46
CA TYR A 162 1.30 11.24 -16.33
C TYR A 162 2.15 12.30 -17.03
N LYS A 163 3.39 12.55 -16.58
CA LYS A 163 4.25 13.62 -17.09
C LYS A 163 5.60 13.14 -17.64
N THR A 164 5.90 11.83 -17.62
CA THR A 164 7.16 11.30 -18.15
C THR A 164 6.95 10.27 -19.27
N SER A 165 7.93 10.16 -20.18
CA SER A 165 7.91 9.16 -21.25
C SER A 165 7.99 7.73 -20.72
N LYS A 166 8.71 7.51 -19.60
CA LYS A 166 8.79 6.18 -18.95
C LYS A 166 7.44 5.74 -18.38
N GLY A 167 6.70 6.67 -17.75
CA GLY A 167 5.34 6.41 -17.29
C GLY A 167 4.34 6.20 -18.42
N LEU A 168 4.51 6.89 -19.56
CA LEU A 168 3.74 6.61 -20.77
C LEU A 168 3.99 5.18 -21.27
N ASN A 169 5.26 4.76 -21.34
CA ASN A 169 5.62 3.39 -21.73
C ASN A 169 5.04 2.36 -20.77
N LEU A 170 5.08 2.60 -19.46
CA LEU A 170 4.44 1.69 -18.48
C LEU A 170 2.96 1.53 -18.77
N ARG A 171 2.22 2.64 -18.92
CA ARG A 171 0.79 2.59 -19.24
C ARG A 171 0.54 1.88 -20.56
N ALA A 172 1.36 2.11 -21.59
CA ALA A 172 1.27 1.39 -22.85
C ALA A 172 1.47 -0.12 -22.68
N VAL A 173 2.43 -0.53 -21.83
CA VAL A 173 2.65 -1.95 -21.50
C VAL A 173 1.42 -2.56 -20.83
N GLY A 174 0.76 -1.87 -19.90
CA GLY A 174 -0.48 -2.37 -19.27
C GLY A 174 -1.72 -2.35 -20.18
N GLU A 175 -1.81 -1.39 -21.10
CA GLU A 175 -2.97 -1.24 -22.00
C GLU A 175 -2.89 -2.14 -23.24
N ASN A 176 -1.73 -2.22 -23.88
CA ASN A 176 -1.52 -3.08 -25.04
C ASN A 176 -0.03 -3.47 -25.12
N PRO A 177 0.37 -4.58 -24.48
CA PRO A 177 1.72 -5.09 -24.53
C PRO A 177 2.23 -5.26 -25.97
N ALA A 178 1.43 -5.82 -26.89
CA ALA A 178 1.85 -6.08 -28.27
C ALA A 178 2.21 -4.78 -29.01
N ALA A 179 1.42 -3.72 -28.85
CA ALA A 179 1.72 -2.40 -29.40
C ALA A 179 2.98 -1.78 -28.78
N ALA A 180 3.19 -1.98 -27.47
CA ALA A 180 4.40 -1.51 -26.79
C ALA A 180 5.67 -2.25 -27.28
N ASP A 181 5.60 -3.57 -27.54
CA ASP A 181 6.73 -4.32 -28.13
C ASP A 181 7.05 -3.82 -29.54
N ALA A 182 6.02 -3.55 -30.35
CA ALA A 182 6.19 -2.98 -31.69
C ALA A 182 6.86 -1.60 -31.65
N ALA A 183 6.61 -0.82 -30.60
CA ALA A 183 7.29 0.44 -30.30
C ALA A 183 8.67 0.25 -29.62
N SER A 184 9.24 -0.96 -29.63
CA SER A 184 10.56 -1.30 -29.05
C SER A 184 10.68 -1.16 -27.53
N VAL A 185 9.56 -1.16 -26.79
CA VAL A 185 9.56 -1.16 -25.33
C VAL A 185 9.82 -2.58 -24.82
N ARG A 186 10.83 -2.74 -23.94
CA ARG A 186 11.16 -4.04 -23.33
C ARG A 186 10.16 -4.42 -22.24
N ILE A 187 9.05 -5.05 -22.61
CA ILE A 187 7.92 -5.38 -21.72
C ILE A 187 8.35 -6.09 -20.45
N THR A 188 9.10 -7.20 -20.57
CA THR A 188 9.55 -7.99 -19.41
C THR A 188 10.27 -7.12 -18.39
N ARG A 189 11.21 -6.27 -18.84
CA ARG A 189 11.96 -5.39 -17.92
C ARG A 189 11.07 -4.36 -17.25
N TYR A 190 10.12 -3.78 -18.00
CA TYR A 190 9.14 -2.85 -17.42
C TYR A 190 8.29 -3.56 -16.36
N LYS A 191 7.74 -4.74 -16.64
CA LYS A 191 6.96 -5.51 -15.66
C LYS A 191 7.76 -5.80 -14.40
N TYR A 192 8.96 -6.37 -14.51
CA TYR A 192 9.81 -6.67 -13.36
C TYR A 192 10.11 -5.43 -12.50
N ILE A 193 10.61 -4.35 -13.10
CA ILE A 193 10.99 -3.15 -12.34
C ILE A 193 9.80 -2.58 -11.56
N HIS A 194 8.62 -2.48 -12.20
CA HIS A 194 7.46 -1.86 -11.56
C HIS A 194 6.79 -2.78 -10.54
N ILE A 195 6.78 -4.10 -10.77
CA ILE A 195 6.30 -5.07 -9.78
C ILE A 195 7.20 -5.06 -8.53
N LEU A 196 8.54 -5.03 -8.71
CA LEU A 196 9.48 -4.99 -7.57
C LEU A 196 9.37 -3.68 -6.78
N LEU A 197 9.27 -2.53 -7.48
CA LEU A 197 9.03 -1.24 -6.83
C LEU A 197 7.66 -1.22 -6.12
N GLY A 198 6.64 -1.84 -6.72
CA GLY A 198 5.33 -2.02 -6.11
C GLY A 198 5.42 -2.81 -4.81
N GLY A 199 6.10 -3.96 -4.84
CA GLY A 199 6.37 -4.77 -3.65
C GLY A 199 7.15 -4.03 -2.57
N ALA A 200 8.13 -3.22 -2.95
CA ALA A 200 8.87 -2.39 -2.00
C ALA A 200 7.97 -1.41 -1.24
N LEU A 201 7.03 -0.77 -1.95
CA LEU A 201 6.03 0.11 -1.33
C LEU A 201 5.08 -0.68 -0.43
N CYS A 202 4.61 -1.86 -0.85
CA CYS A 202 3.81 -2.74 0.01
C CYS A 202 4.57 -3.13 1.29
N GLY A 203 5.86 -3.46 1.18
CA GLY A 203 6.72 -3.77 2.32
C GLY A 203 6.86 -2.60 3.29
N LEU A 204 7.01 -1.36 2.78
CA LEU A 204 7.00 -0.15 3.61
C LEU A 204 5.65 0.08 4.30
N GLY A 205 4.54 -0.17 3.61
CA GLY A 205 3.20 -0.12 4.20
C GLY A 205 3.04 -1.10 5.36
N GLY A 206 3.59 -2.31 5.22
CA GLY A 206 3.65 -3.30 6.30
C GLY A 206 4.53 -2.85 7.47
N ALA A 207 5.72 -2.33 7.19
CA ALA A 207 6.61 -1.81 8.24
C ALA A 207 6.00 -0.65 9.01
N TYR A 208 5.22 0.22 8.37
CA TYR A 208 4.50 1.27 9.10
C TYR A 208 3.60 0.69 10.20
N LEU A 209 2.95 -0.44 9.94
CA LEU A 209 2.07 -1.09 10.93
C LEU A 209 2.84 -1.57 12.15
N SER A 210 4.00 -2.19 11.96
CA SER A 210 4.80 -2.78 13.06
C SER A 210 5.78 -1.81 13.72
N LEU A 211 6.17 -0.73 13.03
CA LEU A 211 7.15 0.24 13.53
C LEU A 211 6.53 1.49 14.14
N VAL A 212 5.38 1.94 13.60
CA VAL A 212 4.80 3.25 13.95
C VAL A 212 3.38 3.10 14.49
N TYR A 213 2.49 2.38 13.77
CA TYR A 213 1.08 2.30 14.13
C TYR A 213 0.85 1.52 15.42
N VAL A 214 1.40 0.29 15.48
CA VAL A 214 1.44 -0.54 16.67
C VAL A 214 2.89 -1.02 16.83
N PRO A 215 3.72 -0.32 17.62
CA PRO A 215 5.16 -0.62 17.78
C PRO A 215 5.41 -1.87 18.65
N VAL A 216 4.63 -2.91 18.41
CA VAL A 216 4.67 -4.22 19.07
C VAL A 216 4.47 -5.26 17.99
N TRP A 217 5.31 -6.29 17.98
CA TRP A 217 5.10 -7.38 17.03
C TRP A 217 3.97 -8.29 17.51
N GLN A 218 3.02 -8.50 16.61
CA GLN A 218 1.93 -9.45 16.76
C GLN A 218 1.71 -10.16 15.43
N GLU A 219 1.25 -11.40 15.49
CA GLU A 219 0.90 -12.13 14.28
C GLU A 219 -0.23 -11.44 13.52
N ASN A 220 -0.21 -11.56 12.19
CA ASN A 220 -1.22 -11.01 11.30
C ASN A 220 -1.50 -9.51 11.52
N ILE A 221 -0.44 -8.71 11.77
CA ILE A 221 -0.56 -7.27 12.07
C ILE A 221 -1.23 -6.44 10.96
N THR A 222 -1.19 -6.93 9.72
CA THR A 222 -1.92 -6.34 8.59
C THR A 222 -3.43 -6.43 8.76
N ALA A 223 -3.93 -7.52 9.32
CA ALA A 223 -5.35 -7.77 9.59
C ALA A 223 -6.25 -7.48 8.37
N GLY A 224 -5.82 -7.88 7.17
CA GLY A 224 -6.58 -7.70 5.94
C GLY A 224 -6.43 -6.34 5.25
N ARG A 225 -5.57 -5.44 5.76
CA ARG A 225 -5.32 -4.13 5.14
C ARG A 225 -4.76 -4.21 3.71
N GLY A 226 -4.07 -5.28 3.35
CA GLY A 226 -3.64 -5.54 1.98
C GLY A 226 -4.82 -5.79 1.03
N TRP A 227 -5.87 -6.46 1.49
CA TRP A 227 -7.11 -6.63 0.72
C TRP A 227 -7.84 -5.31 0.52
N ILE A 228 -7.86 -4.47 1.55
CA ILE A 228 -8.41 -3.11 1.45
C ILE A 228 -7.60 -2.29 0.42
N ALA A 229 -6.28 -2.42 0.41
CA ALA A 229 -5.42 -1.74 -0.56
C ALA A 229 -5.75 -2.13 -2.01
N VAL A 230 -5.98 -3.42 -2.29
CA VAL A 230 -6.41 -3.89 -3.63
C VAL A 230 -7.74 -3.24 -4.03
N ALA A 231 -8.73 -3.17 -3.13
CA ALA A 231 -9.99 -2.48 -3.41
C ALA A 231 -9.79 -0.96 -3.64
N LEU A 232 -8.85 -0.35 -2.90
CA LEU A 232 -8.51 1.06 -3.05
C LEU A 232 -7.87 1.39 -4.42
N VAL A 233 -7.19 0.46 -5.07
CA VAL A 233 -6.67 0.66 -6.43
C VAL A 233 -7.82 0.91 -7.42
N ILE A 234 -8.87 0.10 -7.32
CA ILE A 234 -10.08 0.24 -8.15
C ILE A 234 -10.79 1.54 -7.80
N PHE A 235 -10.97 1.83 -6.50
CA PHE A 235 -11.60 3.08 -6.05
C PHE A 235 -10.85 4.33 -6.55
N SER A 236 -9.52 4.29 -6.48
CA SER A 236 -8.67 5.39 -6.93
C SER A 236 -8.55 5.44 -8.46
N ALA A 237 -9.20 4.52 -9.19
CA ALA A 237 -9.12 4.42 -10.65
C ALA A 237 -7.65 4.42 -11.13
N TRP A 238 -6.80 3.67 -10.44
CA TRP A 238 -5.36 3.60 -10.68
C TRP A 238 -4.64 4.97 -10.70
N ASN A 239 -5.16 5.97 -9.99
CA ASN A 239 -4.61 7.31 -9.94
C ASN A 239 -3.96 7.57 -8.57
N PRO A 240 -2.62 7.78 -8.51
CA PRO A 240 -1.92 8.05 -7.25
C PRO A 240 -2.47 9.22 -6.44
N TYR A 241 -2.97 10.28 -7.10
CA TYR A 241 -3.53 11.43 -6.41
C TYR A 241 -4.88 11.10 -5.77
N LYS A 242 -5.71 10.25 -6.41
CA LYS A 242 -6.97 9.77 -5.82
C LYS A 242 -6.71 8.76 -4.70
N ALA A 243 -5.61 8.00 -4.78
CA ALA A 243 -5.20 7.05 -3.74
C ALA A 243 -4.90 7.75 -2.40
N LEU A 244 -4.36 8.96 -2.40
CA LEU A 244 -4.21 9.79 -1.19
C LEU A 244 -5.55 9.97 -0.47
N PHE A 245 -6.56 10.44 -1.20
CA PHE A 245 -7.88 10.67 -0.63
C PHE A 245 -8.52 9.37 -0.15
N GLY A 246 -8.45 8.30 -0.95
CA GLY A 246 -9.02 7.00 -0.59
C GLY A 246 -8.39 6.37 0.65
N ALA A 247 -7.06 6.37 0.72
CA ALA A 247 -6.34 5.79 1.84
C ALA A 247 -6.70 6.49 3.17
N TYR A 248 -6.79 7.82 3.19
CA TYR A 248 -7.14 8.57 4.41
C TYR A 248 -8.63 8.52 4.74
N LEU A 249 -9.51 8.42 3.74
CA LEU A 249 -10.92 8.14 3.97
C LEU A 249 -11.08 6.78 4.67
N PHE A 250 -10.43 5.74 4.17
CA PHE A 250 -10.48 4.39 4.76
C PHE A 250 -9.80 4.33 6.12
N GLY A 251 -8.68 5.03 6.32
CA GLY A 251 -8.07 5.18 7.64
C GLY A 251 -8.98 5.86 8.65
N GLY A 252 -9.78 6.86 8.21
CA GLY A 252 -10.81 7.48 9.04
C GLY A 252 -11.93 6.52 9.41
N LEU A 253 -12.37 5.68 8.47
CA LEU A 253 -13.37 4.64 8.73
C LEU A 253 -12.86 3.56 9.69
N ASP A 254 -11.58 3.20 9.62
CA ASP A 254 -10.94 2.22 10.50
C ASP A 254 -10.93 2.71 11.98
N ILE A 255 -10.65 4.00 12.19
CA ILE A 255 -10.55 4.58 13.55
C ILE A 255 -11.91 5.04 14.10
N ILE A 256 -12.94 5.17 13.26
CA ILE A 256 -14.25 5.69 13.71
C ILE A 256 -14.85 4.83 14.84
N GLY A 257 -14.68 3.51 14.75
CA GLY A 257 -15.15 2.56 15.76
C GLY A 257 -14.47 2.80 17.11
N PHE A 258 -13.14 2.93 17.13
CA PHE A 258 -12.37 3.17 18.36
C PHE A 258 -12.74 4.50 19.03
N ARG A 259 -13.07 5.54 18.27
CA ARG A 259 -13.44 6.85 18.83
C ARG A 259 -14.85 6.86 19.41
N LEU A 260 -15.79 6.14 18.78
CA LEU A 260 -17.18 6.09 19.24
C LEU A 260 -17.35 5.26 20.52
N GLN A 261 -16.50 4.26 20.76
CA GLN A 261 -16.46 3.54 22.04
C GLN A 261 -16.23 4.47 23.25
N GLY A 262 -15.49 5.58 23.08
CA GLY A 262 -15.26 6.58 24.12
C GLY A 262 -16.45 7.50 24.42
N THR A 263 -17.54 7.42 23.64
CA THR A 263 -18.72 8.30 23.79
C THR A 263 -19.88 7.65 24.56
N GLY A 264 -19.70 6.41 25.05
CA GLY A 264 -20.73 5.69 25.82
C GLY A 264 -21.88 5.11 24.97
N ILE A 265 -21.78 5.22 23.64
CA ILE A 265 -22.73 4.60 22.70
C ILE A 265 -22.45 3.10 22.63
N VAL A 266 -23.40 2.27 23.09
CA VAL A 266 -23.32 0.80 23.08
C VAL A 266 -23.71 0.25 21.70
N ILE A 267 -22.98 0.64 20.66
CA ILE A 267 -23.07 -0.01 19.35
C ILE A 267 -21.99 -1.10 19.30
N SER A 268 -22.37 -2.29 18.83
CA SER A 268 -21.43 -3.40 18.67
C SER A 268 -20.27 -3.02 17.74
N GLN A 269 -19.03 -3.34 18.15
CA GLN A 269 -17.84 -3.07 17.35
C GLN A 269 -17.93 -3.67 15.94
N TYR A 270 -18.59 -4.82 15.80
CA TYR A 270 -18.81 -5.46 14.50
C TYR A 270 -19.54 -4.56 13.49
N VAL A 271 -20.43 -3.67 13.94
CA VAL A 271 -21.12 -2.72 13.04
C VAL A 271 -20.13 -1.70 12.48
N PHE A 272 -19.18 -1.25 13.30
CA PHE A 272 -18.13 -0.33 12.85
C PHE A 272 -17.11 -1.04 11.96
N ASP A 273 -16.76 -2.29 12.26
CA ASP A 273 -15.86 -3.09 11.44
C ASP A 273 -16.45 -3.36 10.04
N MET A 274 -17.78 -3.33 9.89
CA MET A 274 -18.47 -3.44 8.60
C MET A 274 -18.47 -2.14 7.78
N MET A 275 -18.24 -0.96 8.39
CA MET A 275 -18.36 0.35 7.74
C MET A 275 -17.43 0.52 6.51
N PRO A 276 -16.13 0.15 6.56
CA PRO A 276 -15.25 0.24 5.40
C PRO A 276 -15.81 -0.51 4.18
N TYR A 277 -16.37 -1.71 4.40
CA TYR A 277 -16.93 -2.53 3.33
C TYR A 277 -18.21 -1.94 2.75
N LEU A 278 -19.13 -1.44 3.60
CA LEU A 278 -20.35 -0.77 3.14
C LEU A 278 -20.04 0.48 2.31
N VAL A 279 -19.09 1.30 2.79
CA VAL A 279 -18.65 2.50 2.06
C VAL A 279 -18.01 2.12 0.73
N THR A 280 -17.21 1.04 0.69
CA THR A 280 -16.63 0.51 -0.55
C THR A 280 -17.72 0.17 -1.57
N ILE A 281 -18.78 -0.53 -1.16
CA ILE A 281 -19.90 -0.92 -2.04
C ILE A 281 -20.58 0.33 -2.61
N VAL A 282 -20.97 1.28 -1.76
CA VAL A 282 -21.67 2.50 -2.18
C VAL A 282 -20.83 3.27 -3.19
N ILE A 283 -19.55 3.42 -2.90
CA ILE A 283 -18.62 4.15 -3.75
C ILE A 283 -18.41 3.45 -5.10
N LEU A 284 -18.22 2.12 -5.10
CA LEU A 284 -18.06 1.35 -6.34
C LEU A 284 -19.30 1.49 -7.24
N VAL A 285 -20.50 1.49 -6.66
CA VAL A 285 -21.74 1.77 -7.40
C VAL A 285 -21.69 3.15 -8.04
N ILE A 286 -21.33 4.20 -7.28
CA ILE A 286 -21.24 5.58 -7.80
C ILE A 286 -20.20 5.72 -8.91
N VAL A 287 -19.03 5.10 -8.75
CA VAL A 287 -17.94 5.15 -9.75
C VAL A 287 -18.32 4.36 -10.99
N SER A 288 -18.92 3.17 -10.85
CA SER A 288 -19.37 2.33 -11.97
C SER A 288 -20.45 3.01 -12.82
N MET A 289 -21.32 3.81 -12.18
CA MET A 289 -22.32 4.63 -12.89
C MET A 289 -21.67 5.71 -13.79
N LYS A 290 -20.47 6.18 -13.44
CA LYS A 290 -19.71 7.13 -14.25
C LYS A 290 -18.88 6.36 -15.30
N LYS A 291 -19.46 6.15 -16.49
CA LYS A 291 -18.79 5.54 -17.67
C LYS A 291 -17.67 6.43 -18.25
N ASP A 292 -16.63 6.70 -17.46
CA ASP A 292 -15.44 7.41 -17.93
C ASP A 292 -14.34 6.41 -18.28
N ILE A 293 -14.02 6.32 -19.57
CA ILE A 293 -12.96 5.46 -20.13
C ILE A 293 -11.61 5.71 -19.44
N ARG A 294 -11.36 6.92 -18.93
CA ARG A 294 -10.10 7.26 -18.25
C ARG A 294 -9.91 6.54 -16.92
N ASN A 295 -10.99 5.99 -16.35
CA ASN A 295 -10.98 5.27 -15.07
C ASN A 295 -11.04 3.74 -15.26
N ALA A 296 -10.96 3.24 -16.50
CA ALA A 296 -10.97 1.81 -16.78
C ALA A 296 -9.67 1.12 -16.30
N PRO A 297 -9.74 -0.17 -15.90
CA PRO A 297 -8.54 -0.98 -15.67
C PRO A 297 -7.72 -1.08 -16.96
N PRO A 298 -6.39 -1.25 -16.86
CA PRO A 298 -5.55 -1.57 -18.01
C PRO A 298 -6.07 -2.82 -18.72
N LYS A 299 -6.19 -2.79 -20.06
CA LYS A 299 -6.84 -3.90 -20.79
C LYS A 299 -6.13 -5.25 -20.66
N ALA A 300 -4.81 -5.27 -20.47
CA ALA A 300 -4.06 -6.52 -20.31
C ALA A 300 -3.95 -6.96 -18.83
N LEU A 301 -4.68 -6.34 -17.91
CA LEU A 301 -4.68 -6.70 -16.51
C LEU A 301 -5.22 -8.12 -16.32
N GLY A 302 -4.46 -8.99 -15.65
CA GLY A 302 -4.83 -10.39 -15.42
C GLY A 302 -4.36 -11.36 -16.53
N GLU A 303 -4.00 -10.86 -17.71
CA GLU A 303 -3.65 -11.69 -18.87
C GLU A 303 -2.13 -11.87 -19.01
N PRO A 304 -1.61 -13.11 -19.15
CA PRO A 304 -0.21 -13.34 -19.49
C PRO A 304 0.11 -12.84 -20.90
N TYR A 305 1.29 -12.25 -21.09
CA TYR A 305 1.71 -11.74 -22.42
C TYR A 305 2.51 -12.79 -23.21
N PHE A 306 2.06 -13.06 -24.43
CA PHE A 306 2.74 -13.90 -25.43
C PHE A 306 3.23 -13.04 -26.60
N ARG A 307 4.53 -13.12 -26.91
CA ARG A 307 5.12 -12.33 -27.99
C ARG A 307 4.72 -12.83 -29.40
N GLU A 308 4.31 -14.09 -29.49
CA GLU A 308 4.10 -14.81 -30.75
C GLU A 308 2.64 -14.83 -31.22
N GLU A 309 1.68 -14.34 -30.42
CA GLU A 309 0.24 -14.28 -30.75
C GLU A 309 -0.13 -13.04 -31.60
N ARG A 310 0.63 -12.75 -32.65
CA ARG A 310 0.34 -11.63 -33.57
C ARG A 310 -0.81 -11.90 -34.53
#